data_AF-A0A2V9T1I2-F1
#
_entry.id   AF-A0A2V9T1I2-F1
#
_cell.length_a   1.000
_cell.length_b   1.000
_cell.length_c   1.000
_cell.angle_alpha   90.00
_cell.angle_beta   90.00
_cell.angle_gamma   90.00
#
_symmetry.space_group_name_H-M   'P 1'
#
loop_
_entity.id
_entity.type
_entity.pdbx_description
1 polymer ?
#
loop_
_entity_poly.entity_id
_entity_poly.type
_entity_poly.pdbx_seq_one_letter_code
_entity_poly.pdbx_strand_id
1 'polypeptide(L)'
;MAQTADDPRSLGAFTPVLALHAICLLINYVDRGNLSIAAPLLKDELGISASQLGILLSAFFWSYTAMQFVSGWLVDRFDVNLVIAAGYLLWSVATATTGLVRGFTILLAMRLMLGIGESVAFPSCSKILARHLPEHHRGFANGVIASASTAWYNPLFAR
;
A
#
# COMPACT_ATOMS: atom_id res chain seq x y z
N MET A 1 23.88 6.50 -21.44
CA MET A 1 24.38 6.83 -20.09
C MET A 1 24.01 5.72 -19.12
N ALA A 2 24.69 4.58 -19.27
CA ALA A 2 24.57 3.41 -18.40
C ALA A 2 25.77 3.44 -17.45
N GLN A 3 25.57 3.75 -16.16
CA GLN A 3 26.69 3.75 -15.20
C GLN A 3 26.27 3.82 -13.71
N THR A 4 25.19 3.15 -13.28
CA THR A 4 24.82 3.10 -11.84
C THR A 4 24.57 1.70 -11.30
N ALA A 5 24.72 0.64 -12.09
CA ALA A 5 24.37 -0.72 -11.66
C ALA A 5 25.47 -1.45 -10.86
N ASP A 6 26.69 -0.89 -10.76
CA ASP A 6 27.89 -1.64 -10.32
C ASP A 6 28.54 -1.10 -9.03
N ASP A 7 27.88 -0.19 -8.30
CA ASP A 7 28.39 0.26 -6.99
C ASP A 7 27.71 -0.53 -5.85
N PRO A 8 28.42 -1.42 -5.13
CA PRO A 8 27.89 -2.19 -4.00
C PRO A 8 27.42 -1.29 -2.83
N ARG A 9 27.83 -0.02 -2.78
CA ARG A 9 27.33 0.96 -1.79
C ARG A 9 25.93 1.47 -2.12
N SER A 10 25.49 1.41 -3.38
CA SER A 10 24.16 1.86 -3.81
C SER A 10 23.03 0.90 -3.36
N LEU A 11 23.34 -0.39 -3.25
CA LEU A 11 22.41 -1.43 -2.78
C LEU A 11 22.17 -1.33 -1.26
N GLY A 12 23.21 -1.00 -0.47
CA GLY A 12 23.11 -0.89 0.98
C GLY A 12 22.19 0.22 1.49
N ALA A 13 22.16 1.37 0.80
CA ALA A 13 21.25 2.48 1.11
C ALA A 13 19.81 2.23 0.62
N PHE A 14 19.62 1.31 -0.31
CA PHE A 14 18.33 0.96 -0.92
C PHE A 14 17.55 -0.11 -0.14
N THR A 15 18.26 -1.04 0.50
CA THR A 15 17.69 -2.06 1.39
C THR A 15 16.75 -1.51 2.48
N PRO A 16 17.07 -0.43 3.22
CA PRO A 16 16.15 0.12 4.21
C PRO A 16 14.88 0.71 3.59
N VAL A 17 14.95 1.33 2.40
CA VAL A 17 13.77 1.86 1.71
C VAL A 17 12.84 0.73 1.29
N LEU A 18 13.39 -0.35 0.72
CA LEU A 18 12.61 -1.55 0.39
C LEU A 18 12.02 -2.22 1.63
N ALA A 19 12.79 -2.32 2.71
CA ALA A 19 12.33 -2.90 3.97
C ALA A 19 11.18 -2.08 4.58
N LEU A 20 11.29 -0.75 4.59
CA LEU A 20 10.21 0.14 5.02
C LEU A 20 8.97 -0.03 4.15
N HIS A 21 9.12 -0.10 2.83
CA HIS A 21 8.00 -0.33 1.91
C HIS A 21 7.32 -1.69 2.14
N ALA A 22 8.10 -2.73 2.39
CA ALA A 22 7.59 -4.07 2.71
C ALA A 22 6.84 -4.09 4.05
N ILE A 23 7.35 -3.40 5.07
CA ILE A 23 6.66 -3.24 6.35
C ILE A 23 5.34 -2.47 6.16
N CYS A 24 5.35 -1.38 5.39
CA CYS A 24 4.13 -0.63 5.09
C CYS A 24 3.10 -1.50 4.36
N LEU A 25 3.52 -2.32 3.38
CA LEU A 25 2.63 -3.26 2.68
C LEU A 25 2.04 -4.32 3.63
N LEU A 26 2.83 -4.83 4.57
CA LEU A 26 2.34 -5.75 5.60
C LEU A 26 1.24 -5.09 6.44
N ILE A 27 1.49 -3.88 6.94
CA ILE A 27 0.52 -3.14 7.75
C ILE A 27 -0.75 -2.83 6.94
N ASN A 28 -0.62 -2.49 5.65
CA ASN A 28 -1.74 -2.33 4.71
C ASN A 28 -2.65 -3.57 4.68
N TYR A 29 -2.05 -4.75 4.55
CA TYR A 29 -2.80 -6.01 4.54
C TYR A 29 -3.53 -6.26 5.87
N VAL A 30 -2.90 -5.93 6.99
CA VAL A 30 -3.55 -5.99 8.31
C VAL A 30 -4.73 -5.01 8.38
N ASP A 31 -4.57 -3.77 7.90
CA ASP A 31 -5.62 -2.75 7.98
C ASP A 31 -6.86 -3.07 7.15
N ARG A 32 -6.68 -3.79 6.03
CA ARG A 32 -7.79 -4.36 5.24
C ARG A 32 -8.60 -5.39 6.02
N GLY A 33 -7.95 -6.16 6.90
CA GLY A 33 -8.60 -7.14 7.77
C GLY A 33 -9.32 -6.53 8.98
N ASN A 34 -8.87 -5.36 9.46
CA ASN A 34 -9.38 -4.74 10.68
C ASN A 34 -10.90 -4.49 10.66
N LEU A 35 -11.48 -4.09 9.52
CA LEU A 35 -12.92 -3.84 9.43
C LEU A 35 -13.75 -5.11 9.65
N SER A 36 -13.30 -6.22 9.06
CA SER A 36 -13.98 -7.52 9.17
C SER A 36 -13.93 -8.05 10.60
N ILE A 37 -12.82 -7.79 11.32
CA ILE A 37 -12.67 -8.15 12.73
C ILE A 37 -13.58 -7.26 13.60
N ALA A 38 -13.65 -5.96 13.31
CA ALA A 38 -14.48 -5.01 14.04
C ALA A 38 -15.98 -5.08 13.67
N ALA A 39 -16.35 -5.81 12.62
CA ALA A 39 -17.71 -5.86 12.09
C ALA A 39 -18.80 -6.22 13.12
N PRO A 40 -18.61 -7.21 14.02
CA PRO A 40 -19.61 -7.51 15.05
C PRO A 40 -19.82 -6.34 16.02
N LEU A 41 -18.72 -5.75 16.53
CA LEU A 41 -18.77 -4.59 17.42
C LEU A 41 -19.44 -3.38 16.75
N LEU A 42 -19.12 -3.11 15.48
CA LEU A 42 -19.69 -2.00 14.74
C LEU A 42 -21.20 -2.15 14.50
N LYS A 43 -21.70 -3.38 14.36
CA LYS A 43 -23.15 -3.64 14.28
C LYS A 43 -23.84 -3.30 15.59
N ASP A 44 -23.24 -3.69 16.72
CA ASP A 44 -23.83 -3.50 18.04
C ASP A 44 -23.73 -2.05 18.54
N GLU A 45 -22.59 -1.38 18.34
CA GLU A 45 -22.36 0.00 18.81
C GLU A 45 -23.02 1.08 17.93
N LEU A 46 -23.04 0.88 16.62
CA LEU A 46 -23.51 1.89 15.66
C LEU A 46 -24.84 1.50 14.99
N GLY A 47 -25.42 0.34 15.34
CA GLY A 47 -26.67 -0.15 14.74
C GLY A 47 -26.57 -0.43 13.25
N ILE A 48 -25.39 -0.77 12.75
CA ILE A 48 -25.11 -0.90 11.31
C ILE A 48 -25.77 -2.15 10.74
N SER A 49 -26.50 -2.00 9.64
CA SER A 49 -27.12 -3.14 8.94
C SER A 49 -26.08 -3.99 8.20
N ALA A 50 -26.44 -5.24 7.87
CA ALA A 50 -25.56 -6.10 7.05
C ALA A 50 -25.26 -5.48 5.67
N SER A 51 -26.22 -4.77 5.06
CA SER A 51 -26.03 -4.07 3.79
C SER A 51 -25.06 -2.90 3.92
N GLN A 52 -25.16 -2.10 4.98
CA GLN A 52 -24.23 -1.01 5.26
C GLN A 52 -22.80 -1.52 5.52
N LEU A 53 -22.65 -2.64 6.22
CA LEU A 53 -21.34 -3.27 6.40
C LEU A 53 -20.73 -3.70 5.05
N GLY A 54 -21.53 -4.27 4.14
CA GLY A 54 -21.08 -4.59 2.78
C GLY A 54 -20.61 -3.36 1.99
N ILE A 55 -21.27 -2.22 2.16
CA ILE A 55 -20.85 -0.94 1.57
C ILE A 55 -19.49 -0.51 2.15
N LEU A 56 -19.30 -0.59 3.46
CA LEU A 56 -18.02 -0.21 4.09
C LEU A 56 -16.85 -1.08 3.64
N LEU A 57 -17.08 -2.40 3.53
CA LEU A 57 -16.08 -3.35 3.06
C LEU A 57 -15.72 -3.10 1.58
N SER A 58 -16.70 -2.80 0.74
CA SER A 58 -16.49 -2.58 -0.70
C SER A 58 -15.98 -1.17 -1.05
N ALA A 59 -16.29 -0.15 -0.26
CA ALA A 59 -15.89 1.25 -0.50
C ALA A 59 -14.37 1.42 -0.62
N PHE A 60 -13.62 0.69 0.21
CA PHE A 60 -12.16 0.63 0.10
C PHE A 60 -11.73 0.17 -1.30
N PHE A 61 -12.27 -0.94 -1.80
CA PHE A 61 -11.86 -1.49 -3.10
C PHE A 61 -12.26 -0.59 -4.26
N TRP A 62 -13.43 0.04 -4.22
CA TRP A 62 -13.87 0.97 -5.26
C TRP A 62 -12.96 2.18 -5.36
N SER A 63 -12.65 2.81 -4.22
CA SER A 63 -11.74 3.97 -4.19
C SER A 63 -10.31 3.58 -4.55
N TYR A 64 -9.82 2.45 -4.05
CA TYR A 64 -8.49 1.91 -4.37
C TYR A 64 -8.33 1.66 -5.87
N THR A 65 -9.27 0.96 -6.51
CA THR A 65 -9.21 0.65 -7.95
C THR A 65 -9.34 1.90 -8.80
N ALA A 66 -10.25 2.81 -8.47
CA ALA A 66 -10.39 4.06 -9.21
C ALA A 66 -9.11 4.92 -9.12
N MET A 67 -8.51 4.96 -7.95
CA MET A 67 -7.33 5.79 -7.71
C MET A 67 -6.03 5.16 -8.25
N GLN A 68 -5.98 3.85 -8.52
CA GLN A 68 -4.81 3.21 -9.14
C GLN A 68 -4.41 3.86 -10.47
N PHE A 69 -5.38 4.27 -11.31
CA PHE A 69 -5.07 4.95 -12.58
C PHE A 69 -4.39 6.30 -12.35
N VAL A 70 -4.90 7.07 -11.39
CA VAL A 70 -4.35 8.38 -11.01
C VAL A 70 -2.98 8.22 -10.37
N SER A 71 -2.85 7.27 -9.45
CA SER A 71 -1.62 6.94 -8.76
C SER A 71 -0.53 6.49 -9.72
N GLY A 72 -0.86 5.66 -10.73
CA GLY A 72 0.07 5.31 -11.80
C GLY A 72 0.59 6.54 -12.56
N TRP A 73 -0.33 7.40 -13.00
CA TRP A 73 0.03 8.66 -13.67
C TRP A 73 0.88 9.59 -12.79
N LEU A 74 0.54 9.70 -11.50
CA LEU A 74 1.23 10.55 -10.54
C LEU A 74 2.66 10.04 -10.29
N VAL A 75 2.79 8.73 -10.08
CA VAL A 75 4.08 8.08 -9.92
C VAL A 75 4.94 8.26 -11.16
N ASP A 76 4.37 8.24 -12.36
CA ASP A 76 5.11 8.45 -13.62
C ASP A 76 5.64 9.87 -13.77
N ARG A 77 4.86 10.87 -13.38
CA ARG A 77 5.15 12.29 -13.62
C ARG A 77 5.93 12.97 -12.49
N PHE A 78 5.80 12.50 -11.26
CA PHE A 78 6.41 13.10 -10.07
C PHE A 78 7.47 12.19 -9.44
N ASP A 79 8.16 12.72 -8.42
CA ASP A 79 9.09 11.93 -7.63
C ASP A 79 8.35 10.85 -6.82
N VAL A 80 8.70 9.60 -7.10
CA VAL A 80 8.07 8.42 -6.50
C VAL A 80 8.10 8.44 -4.97
N ASN A 81 9.17 8.98 -4.37
CA ASN A 81 9.31 9.08 -2.92
C ASN A 81 8.31 10.07 -2.31
N LEU A 82 8.03 11.19 -3.00
CA LEU A 82 7.04 12.17 -2.56
C LEU A 82 5.62 11.60 -2.69
N VAL A 83 5.34 10.89 -3.78
CA VAL A 83 4.03 10.25 -4.01
C VAL A 83 3.73 9.18 -2.96
N ILE A 84 4.71 8.32 -2.66
CA ILE A 84 4.59 7.33 -1.58
C ILE A 84 4.38 8.01 -0.23
N ALA A 85 5.21 9.00 0.11
CA ALA A 85 5.12 9.69 1.40
C ALA A 85 3.75 10.35 1.59
N ALA A 86 3.21 11.00 0.55
CA ALA A 86 1.88 11.59 0.58
C ALA A 86 0.77 10.54 0.78
N GLY A 87 0.84 9.41 0.07
CA GLY A 87 -0.13 8.32 0.22
C GLY A 87 -0.09 7.68 1.61
N TYR A 88 1.11 7.42 2.15
CA TYR A 88 1.28 6.88 3.50
C TYR A 88 0.86 7.87 4.59
N LEU A 89 1.10 9.16 4.40
CA LEU A 89 0.59 10.19 5.31
C LEU A 89 -0.95 10.19 5.32
N LEU A 90 -1.58 10.19 4.14
CA LEU A 90 -3.03 10.17 4.00
C LEU A 90 -3.64 8.93 4.67
N TRP A 91 -3.05 7.76 4.40
CA TRP A 91 -3.45 6.50 5.00
C TRP A 91 -3.31 6.53 6.53
N SER A 92 -2.14 6.94 7.05
CA SER A 92 -1.89 6.99 8.50
C SER A 92 -2.86 7.92 9.22
N VAL A 93 -3.15 9.10 8.64
CA VAL A 93 -4.13 10.03 9.20
C VAL A 93 -5.51 9.40 9.22
N ALA A 94 -5.94 8.79 8.11
CA ALA A 94 -7.24 8.13 8.02
C ALA A 94 -7.37 6.98 9.05
N THR A 95 -6.36 6.13 9.19
CA THR A 95 -6.34 5.04 10.18
C THR A 95 -6.39 5.59 11.61
N ALA A 96 -5.57 6.60 11.92
CA ALA A 96 -5.55 7.23 13.25
C ALA A 96 -6.90 7.86 13.61
N THR A 97 -7.54 8.53 12.65
CA THR A 97 -8.86 9.14 12.88
C THR A 97 -9.98 8.11 12.93
N THR A 98 -9.86 6.96 12.25
CA THR A 98 -10.90 5.91 12.22
C THR A 98 -11.26 5.43 13.62
N GLY A 99 -10.31 5.32 14.53
CA GLY A 99 -10.56 4.91 15.92
C GLY A 99 -11.37 5.90 16.76
N LEU A 100 -11.52 7.14 16.30
CA LEU A 100 -12.28 8.20 16.98
C LEU A 100 -13.69 8.38 16.40
N VAL A 101 -14.03 7.66 15.33
CA VAL A 101 -15.27 7.86 14.59
C VAL A 101 -16.44 7.15 15.27
N ARG A 102 -17.56 7.87 15.42
CA ARG A 102 -18.82 7.34 15.99
C ARG A 102 -20.01 7.50 15.03
N GLY A 103 -19.86 7.05 13.79
CA GLY A 103 -20.94 7.11 12.82
C GLY A 103 -20.60 6.51 11.46
N PHE A 104 -21.62 5.95 10.80
CA PHE A 104 -21.49 5.27 9.50
C PHE A 104 -20.86 6.16 8.42
N THR A 105 -21.33 7.40 8.26
CA THR A 105 -20.89 8.28 7.17
C THR A 105 -19.42 8.64 7.26
N ILE A 106 -18.94 8.95 8.47
CA ILE A 106 -17.53 9.28 8.68
C ILE A 106 -16.69 8.00 8.53
N LEU A 107 -17.17 6.85 9.00
CA LEU A 107 -16.49 5.56 8.82
C LEU A 107 -16.33 5.23 7.33
N LEU A 108 -17.37 5.51 6.53
CA LEU A 108 -17.35 5.36 5.08
C LEU A 108 -16.34 6.31 4.43
N ALA A 109 -16.32 7.58 4.83
CA ALA A 109 -15.35 8.55 4.35
C ALA A 109 -13.91 8.11 4.67
N MET A 110 -13.66 7.62 5.89
CA MET A 110 -12.36 7.07 6.27
C MET A 110 -11.98 5.87 5.39
N ARG A 111 -12.92 4.95 5.12
CA ARG A 111 -12.67 3.81 4.23
C ARG A 111 -12.29 4.22 2.80
N LEU A 112 -12.92 5.27 2.28
CA LEU A 112 -12.57 5.84 0.97
C LEU A 112 -11.17 6.48 1.01
N MET A 113 -10.85 7.25 2.07
CA MET A 113 -9.53 7.86 2.22
C MET A 113 -8.41 6.81 2.35
N LEU A 114 -8.67 5.71 3.07
CA LEU A 114 -7.77 4.56 3.14
C LEU A 114 -7.51 3.99 1.75
N GLY A 115 -8.56 3.72 0.96
CA GLY A 115 -8.40 3.19 -0.41
C GLY A 115 -7.60 4.12 -1.33
N ILE A 116 -7.83 5.44 -1.22
CA ILE A 116 -7.06 6.45 -1.95
C ILE A 116 -5.58 6.41 -1.54
N GLY A 117 -5.29 6.44 -0.24
CA GLY A 117 -3.93 6.45 0.29
C GLY A 117 -3.15 5.17 -0.01
N GLU A 118 -3.80 4.01 0.05
CA GLU A 118 -3.17 2.72 -0.26
C GLU A 118 -2.89 2.54 -1.76
N SER A 119 -3.63 3.22 -2.65
CA SER A 119 -3.54 3.02 -4.10
C SER A 119 -2.17 3.33 -4.70
N VAL A 120 -1.36 4.18 -4.05
CA VAL A 120 -0.02 4.53 -4.55
C VAL A 120 1.02 3.44 -4.28
N ALA A 121 0.75 2.51 -3.35
CA ALA A 121 1.77 1.59 -2.83
C ALA A 121 2.32 0.67 -3.92
N PHE A 122 1.44 0.09 -4.75
CA PHE A 122 1.81 -0.84 -5.82
C PHE A 122 2.53 -0.15 -7.00
N PRO A 123 1.97 0.88 -7.66
CA PRO A 123 2.65 1.54 -8.80
C PRO A 123 4.00 2.14 -8.40
N SER A 124 4.10 2.69 -7.18
CA SER A 124 5.35 3.25 -6.70
C SER A 124 6.41 2.17 -6.47
N CYS A 125 6.00 1.03 -5.91
CA CYS A 125 6.89 -0.12 -5.73
C CYS A 125 7.42 -0.63 -7.07
N SER A 126 6.53 -0.81 -8.06
CA SER A 126 6.92 -1.22 -9.41
C SER A 126 7.87 -0.22 -10.09
N LYS A 127 7.66 1.10 -9.93
CA LYS A 127 8.57 2.12 -10.47
C LYS A 127 9.94 2.11 -9.77
N ILE A 128 9.97 1.94 -8.46
CA ILE A 128 11.21 1.83 -7.69
C ILE A 128 12.01 0.60 -8.13
N LEU A 129 11.37 -0.55 -8.27
CA LEU A 129 12.00 -1.75 -8.80
C LEU A 129 12.51 -1.53 -10.23
N ALA A 130 11.69 -0.96 -11.11
CA ALA A 130 12.06 -0.74 -12.51
C ALA A 130 13.28 0.18 -12.68
N ARG A 131 13.51 1.12 -11.75
CA ARG A 131 14.69 1.99 -11.72
C ARG A 131 15.98 1.27 -11.32
N HIS A 132 15.89 0.23 -10.49
CA HIS A 132 17.06 -0.43 -9.90
C HIS A 132 17.32 -1.83 -10.48
N LEU A 133 16.35 -2.45 -11.15
CA LEU A 133 16.47 -3.79 -11.74
C LEU A 133 16.47 -3.75 -13.28
N PRO A 134 17.34 -4.57 -13.92
CA PRO A 134 17.29 -4.81 -15.37
C PRO A 134 15.93 -5.33 -15.80
N GLU A 135 15.49 -4.97 -17.02
CA GLU A 135 14.16 -5.34 -17.55
C GLU A 135 13.82 -6.82 -17.41
N HIS A 136 14.79 -7.69 -17.66
CA HIS A 136 14.63 -9.15 -17.59
C HIS A 136 14.34 -9.66 -16.16
N HIS A 137 14.71 -8.91 -15.11
CA HIS A 137 14.45 -9.26 -13.71
C HIS A 137 13.19 -8.60 -13.14
N ARG A 138 12.54 -7.68 -13.85
CA ARG A 138 11.37 -6.94 -13.34
C ARG A 138 10.14 -7.84 -13.14
N GLY A 139 9.94 -8.83 -14.00
CA GLY A 139 8.84 -9.80 -13.85
C GLY A 139 9.02 -10.68 -12.61
N PHE A 140 10.22 -11.20 -12.42
CA PHE A 140 10.58 -11.98 -11.24
C PHE A 140 10.55 -11.14 -9.96
N ALA A 141 11.05 -9.89 -9.98
CA ALA A 141 11.00 -8.99 -8.83
C ALA A 141 9.58 -8.59 -8.43
N ASN A 142 8.69 -8.29 -9.39
CA ASN A 142 7.26 -8.09 -9.09
C ASN A 142 6.62 -9.38 -8.55
N GLY A 143 7.01 -10.55 -9.08
CA GLY A 143 6.60 -11.85 -8.55
C GLY A 143 7.08 -12.08 -7.13
N VAL A 144 8.32 -11.72 -6.80
CA VAL A 144 8.86 -11.76 -5.44
C VAL A 144 8.17 -10.76 -4.55
N ILE A 145 7.85 -9.53 -4.98
CA ILE A 145 7.09 -8.58 -4.13
C ILE A 145 5.67 -9.06 -3.87
N ALA A 146 5.00 -9.59 -4.90
CA ALA A 146 3.70 -10.23 -4.73
C ALA A 146 3.78 -11.48 -3.83
N SER A 147 4.93 -12.14 -3.81
CA SER A 147 5.24 -13.26 -2.92
C SER A 147 5.87 -12.83 -1.59
N ALA A 148 6.32 -11.58 -1.43
CA ALA A 148 7.09 -11.07 -0.28
C ALA A 148 6.16 -10.70 0.88
N SER A 149 4.85 -10.61 0.62
CA SER A 149 3.85 -10.87 1.66
C SER A 149 4.05 -12.23 2.34
N THR A 150 4.87 -13.13 1.76
CA THR A 150 5.15 -14.50 2.20
C THR A 150 6.66 -14.85 2.27
N ALA A 151 7.56 -14.12 1.59
CA ALA A 151 8.91 -14.59 1.21
C ALA A 151 10.08 -13.73 1.73
N TRP A 152 10.05 -13.31 2.99
CA TRP A 152 11.14 -12.59 3.66
C TRP A 152 12.48 -13.36 3.82
N TYR A 153 12.60 -14.58 3.26
CA TYR A 153 13.64 -15.54 3.68
C TYR A 153 14.40 -16.23 2.53
N ASN A 154 14.71 -15.54 1.42
CA ASN A 154 15.54 -16.16 0.38
C ASN A 154 16.93 -15.49 0.20
N PRO A 155 18.01 -16.09 0.73
CA PRO A 155 19.38 -15.58 0.59
C PRO A 155 20.01 -15.82 -0.79
N LEU A 156 19.26 -16.26 -1.81
CA LEU A 156 19.79 -16.57 -3.14
C LEU A 156 20.24 -15.35 -3.99
N PHE A 157 20.06 -14.11 -3.52
CA PHE A 157 20.58 -12.90 -4.19
C PHE A 157 21.95 -12.44 -3.71
N ALA A 158 22.62 -13.22 -2.85
CA ALA A 158 23.94 -12.90 -2.29
C ALA A 158 25.10 -13.71 -2.94
N ARG A 159 25.01 -14.04 -4.22
CA ARG A 159 26.13 -14.57 -5.00
C ARG A 159 26.16 -13.98 -6.41
#